data_AF-A0A8H8DGJ6-F1
#
_entry.id   AF-A0A8H8DGJ6-F1
#
_cell.length_a   1.000
_cell.length_b   1.000
_cell.length_c   1.000
_cell.angle_alpha   90.00
_cell.angle_beta   90.00
_cell.angle_gamma   90.00
#
_symmetry.space_group_name_H-M   'P 1'
#
loop_
_entity.id
_entity.type
_entity.pdbx_description
1 polymer ?
#
loop_
_entity_poly.entity_id
_entity_poly.type
_entity_poly.pdbx_seq_one_letter_code
_entity_poly.pdbx_strand_id
1 'polypeptide(L)'
;MAFGLSLADLPGDERDVTKKKKQLRIDRFLKIVRALPVVPLFGDMSIRLSSIFTKTPHLSALKWDPVVDHPTVAASYSLLAHVETAQKEYDDLVCDLGQTVNTAYQIEEGDEQAPAAARQAYSMMLKGLLFVSQLTAKVLEQAVRYNYSSDELLAAFRYVSMIKELVGILSKADGLLFSVIRRHVYTDVQLFPHEIQQARRAGDPEAKVLHLLRPGEGSSIYRNCYNEKAKGMKGGLLKEKDLKENQVEEMNLFSDRSFYYGAMLNYMNALAESSDLSDLWYKEFYLELSHEIQFPIEMSLPWMITERGLDGEDVETLE
;
A
#
# COMPACT_ATOMS: atom_id res chain seq x y z
N MET A 1 7.63 -11.79 3.22
CA MET A 1 9.07 -11.67 2.88
C MET A 1 9.99 -12.40 3.86
N ALA A 2 9.99 -12.05 5.15
CA ALA A 2 10.90 -12.63 6.16
C ALA A 2 10.82 -14.16 6.24
N PHE A 3 9.61 -14.73 6.32
CA PHE A 3 9.41 -16.18 6.32
C PHE A 3 9.90 -16.87 5.04
N GLY A 4 9.69 -16.25 3.87
CA GLY A 4 10.23 -16.78 2.61
C GLY A 4 11.75 -16.81 2.58
N LEU A 5 12.40 -15.78 3.15
CA LEU A 5 13.86 -15.73 3.28
C LEU A 5 14.38 -16.78 4.27
N SER A 6 13.68 -17.02 5.37
CA SER A 6 14.06 -18.08 6.33
C SER A 6 13.91 -19.49 5.75
N LEU A 7 12.90 -19.73 4.91
CA LEU A 7 12.73 -21.01 4.21
C LEU A 7 13.81 -21.25 3.15
N ALA A 8 14.35 -20.18 2.56
CA ALA A 8 15.43 -20.27 1.59
C ALA A 8 16.80 -20.58 2.23
N ASP A 9 16.96 -20.27 3.52
CA ASP A 9 18.19 -20.48 4.28
C ASP A 9 18.22 -21.89 4.91
N LEU A 10 18.83 -22.83 4.20
CA LEU A 10 18.96 -24.23 4.63
C LEU A 10 20.41 -24.55 5.04
N PRO A 11 20.64 -25.59 5.85
CA PRO A 11 22.00 -25.99 6.25
C PRO A 11 22.91 -26.27 5.04
N GLY A 12 24.17 -25.87 5.15
CA GLY A 12 25.20 -26.13 4.15
C GLY A 12 25.53 -24.93 3.25
N ASP A 13 26.79 -24.84 2.84
CA ASP A 13 27.36 -23.65 2.19
C ASP A 13 26.73 -23.30 0.83
N GLU A 14 26.24 -24.30 0.09
CA GLU A 14 25.56 -24.08 -1.21
C GLU A 14 24.16 -23.44 -1.07
N ARG A 15 23.57 -23.58 0.12
CA ARG A 15 22.24 -23.07 0.47
C ARG A 15 22.29 -21.80 1.30
N ASP A 16 23.48 -21.33 1.69
CA ASP A 16 23.69 -20.05 2.34
C ASP A 16 23.22 -18.89 1.45
N VAL A 17 22.12 -18.26 1.86
CA VAL A 17 21.53 -17.12 1.16
C VAL A 17 22.36 -15.84 1.30
N THR A 18 23.20 -15.73 2.34
CA THR A 18 24.06 -14.56 2.60
C THR A 18 25.19 -14.46 1.58
N LYS A 19 25.62 -15.59 1.03
CA LYS A 19 26.63 -15.69 -0.04
C LYS A 19 26.05 -15.40 -1.43
N LYS A 20 24.72 -15.45 -1.61
CA LYS A 20 24.02 -15.25 -2.91
C LYS A 20 23.75 -13.78 -3.25
N LYS A 21 24.73 -12.89 -3.08
CA LYS A 21 24.60 -11.42 -3.23
C LYS A 21 24.09 -10.96 -4.61
N LYS A 22 24.30 -11.74 -5.67
CA LYS A 22 23.81 -11.46 -7.04
C LYS A 22 22.32 -11.77 -7.23
N GLN A 23 21.75 -12.64 -6.39
CA GLN A 23 20.35 -13.06 -6.47
C GLN A 23 19.50 -12.40 -5.38
N LEU A 24 20.06 -12.26 -4.18
CA LEU A 24 19.38 -11.73 -3.01
C LEU A 24 20.16 -10.54 -2.43
N ARG A 25 19.47 -9.41 -2.28
CA ARG A 25 20.00 -8.19 -1.67
C ARG A 25 19.62 -8.14 -0.19
N ILE A 26 20.33 -8.91 0.64
CA ILE A 26 20.08 -9.01 2.09
C ILE A 26 20.05 -7.64 2.78
N ASP A 27 20.88 -6.69 2.35
CA ASP A 27 20.89 -5.31 2.87
C ASP A 27 19.52 -4.61 2.75
N ARG A 28 18.75 -4.91 1.71
CA ARG A 28 17.40 -4.35 1.54
C ARG A 28 16.42 -4.95 2.56
N PHE A 29 16.52 -6.25 2.83
CA PHE A 29 15.72 -6.90 3.87
C PHE A 29 16.08 -6.37 5.26
N LEU A 30 17.37 -6.17 5.55
CA LEU A 30 17.83 -5.58 6.81
C LEU A 30 17.24 -4.18 7.03
N LYS A 31 17.20 -3.34 5.98
CA LYS A 31 16.56 -2.01 6.07
C LYS A 31 15.08 -2.11 6.41
N ILE A 32 14.35 -3.00 5.75
CA ILE A 32 12.91 -3.19 5.98
C ILE A 32 12.66 -3.73 7.40
N VAL A 33 13.37 -4.77 7.82
CA VAL A 33 13.19 -5.39 9.15
C VAL A 33 13.53 -4.42 10.28
N ARG A 34 14.53 -3.55 10.10
CA ARG A 34 14.85 -2.51 11.09
C ARG A 34 13.84 -1.38 11.09
N ALA A 35 13.26 -1.07 9.94
CA ALA A 35 12.24 -0.05 9.77
C ALA A 35 10.82 -0.55 10.07
N LEU A 36 10.61 -1.84 10.38
CA LEU A 36 9.35 -2.47 10.82
C LEU A 36 9.68 -3.71 11.68
N PRO A 37 10.20 -3.57 12.92
CA PRO A 37 10.70 -4.70 13.70
C PRO A 37 9.59 -5.59 14.25
N VAL A 38 8.39 -5.04 14.47
CA VAL A 38 7.20 -5.76 14.93
C VAL A 38 6.07 -5.45 13.96
N VAL A 39 5.35 -6.50 13.57
CA VAL A 39 4.20 -6.39 12.64
C VAL A 39 3.04 -7.25 13.15
N PRO A 40 1.78 -6.88 12.84
CA PRO A 40 0.64 -7.76 13.04
C PRO A 40 0.84 -9.10 12.31
N LEU A 41 0.47 -10.21 12.96
CA LEU A 41 0.52 -11.55 12.40
C LEU A 41 -0.88 -12.07 12.07
N PHE A 42 -1.77 -12.09 13.06
CA PHE A 42 -3.17 -12.52 12.91
C PHE A 42 -3.97 -12.05 14.13
N GLY A 43 -5.03 -11.28 13.89
CA GLY A 43 -5.80 -10.64 14.96
C GLY A 43 -4.89 -9.80 15.87
N ASP A 44 -4.98 -10.05 17.18
CA ASP A 44 -4.21 -9.39 18.23
C ASP A 44 -2.80 -9.96 18.44
N MET A 45 -2.41 -11.00 17.68
CA MET A 45 -1.05 -11.51 17.68
C MET A 45 -0.13 -10.64 16.82
N SER A 46 1.00 -10.23 17.39
CA SER A 46 2.10 -9.61 16.66
C SER A 46 3.34 -10.51 16.66
N ILE A 47 4.21 -10.30 15.68
CA ILE A 47 5.48 -11.01 15.58
C ILE A 47 6.64 -10.03 15.44
N ARG A 48 7.70 -10.26 16.21
CA ARG A 48 8.99 -9.61 15.98
C ARG A 48 9.68 -10.27 14.79
N LEU A 49 9.93 -9.54 13.71
CA LEU A 49 10.50 -10.10 12.49
C LEU A 49 11.89 -10.72 12.71
N SER A 50 12.71 -10.17 13.60
CA SER A 50 14.02 -10.73 13.92
C SER A 50 13.95 -12.12 14.54
N SER A 51 12.88 -12.43 15.29
CA SER A 51 12.67 -13.74 15.91
C SER A 51 12.61 -14.86 14.87
N ILE A 52 12.11 -14.58 13.66
CA ILE A 52 12.05 -15.54 12.55
C ILE A 52 13.45 -16.01 12.15
N PHE A 53 14.43 -15.11 12.18
CA PHE A 53 15.81 -15.41 11.76
C PHE A 53 16.64 -16.09 12.84
N THR A 54 16.25 -16.01 14.12
CA THR A 54 17.00 -16.64 15.23
C THR A 54 17.18 -18.15 15.06
N LYS A 55 16.24 -18.82 14.38
CA LYS A 55 16.24 -20.26 14.16
C LYS A 55 16.88 -20.68 12.83
N THR A 56 17.44 -19.73 12.08
CA THR A 56 17.99 -20.00 10.74
C THR A 56 19.48 -20.34 10.80
N PRO A 57 20.00 -21.18 9.89
CA PRO A 57 21.38 -21.64 9.92
C PRO A 57 22.43 -20.54 9.74
N HIS A 58 22.18 -19.57 8.84
CA HIS A 58 23.17 -18.55 8.49
C HIS A 58 22.67 -17.14 8.79
N LEU A 59 21.37 -16.86 8.59
CA LEU A 59 20.83 -15.52 8.85
C LEU A 59 20.84 -15.16 10.35
N SER A 60 20.85 -16.14 11.26
CA SER A 60 20.97 -15.92 12.71
C SER A 60 22.26 -15.19 13.12
N ALA A 61 23.32 -15.28 12.29
CA ALA A 61 24.57 -14.58 12.52
C ALA A 61 24.50 -13.06 12.21
N LEU A 62 23.46 -12.61 11.51
CA LEU A 62 23.27 -11.21 11.16
C LEU A 62 22.53 -10.44 12.26
N LYS A 63 22.88 -9.15 12.41
CA LYS A 63 22.19 -8.25 13.34
C LYS A 63 20.93 -7.67 12.69
N TRP A 64 19.80 -8.35 12.91
CA TRP A 64 18.48 -7.98 12.39
C TRP A 64 17.83 -6.82 13.15
N ASP A 65 17.89 -6.88 14.48
CA ASP A 65 17.31 -5.83 15.30
C ASP A 65 18.11 -4.52 15.15
N PRO A 66 17.43 -3.35 15.20
CA PRO A 66 18.12 -2.11 15.51
C PRO A 66 18.82 -2.25 16.87
N VAL A 67 19.88 -1.49 17.12
CA VAL A 67 20.52 -1.46 18.44
C VAL A 67 19.42 -1.16 19.47
N VAL A 68 19.28 -2.09 20.42
CA VAL A 68 18.22 -2.19 21.44
C VAL A 68 17.82 -0.79 21.92
N ASP A 69 16.53 -0.46 21.78
CA ASP A 69 15.93 0.78 22.29
C ASP A 69 16.45 2.10 21.72
N HIS A 70 16.75 2.18 20.42
CA HIS A 70 17.04 3.47 19.81
C HIS A 70 15.77 4.37 19.83
N PRO A 71 15.76 5.53 20.51
CA PRO A 71 14.58 6.38 20.67
C PRO A 71 13.95 6.81 19.34
N THR A 72 14.79 6.92 18.31
CA THR A 72 14.39 7.30 16.94
C THR A 72 13.50 6.26 16.26
N VAL A 73 13.66 4.98 16.59
CA VAL A 73 12.78 3.92 16.06
C VAL A 73 11.42 4.01 16.74
N ALA A 74 11.38 4.18 18.06
CA ALA A 74 10.13 4.41 18.79
C ALA A 74 9.38 5.67 18.32
N ALA A 75 10.12 6.75 18.03
CA ALA A 75 9.54 7.97 17.47
C ALA A 75 8.93 7.75 16.08
N SER A 76 9.53 6.89 15.24
CA SER A 76 9.03 6.63 13.88
C SER A 76 7.67 5.92 13.80
N TYR A 77 7.30 5.16 14.85
CA TYR A 77 5.98 4.53 14.98
C TYR A 77 4.99 5.36 15.79
N SER A 78 5.46 6.40 16.46
CA SER A 78 4.61 7.17 17.36
C SER A 78 3.64 8.01 16.54
N LEU A 79 2.35 7.71 16.65
CA LEU A 79 1.27 8.53 16.14
C LEU A 79 1.39 9.96 16.66
N LEU A 80 1.71 10.12 17.95
CA LEU A 80 1.89 11.43 18.59
C LEU A 80 3.01 12.25 17.92
N ALA A 81 4.13 11.62 17.55
CA ALA A 81 5.23 12.32 16.87
C ALA A 81 4.87 12.78 15.45
N HIS A 82 3.86 12.16 14.83
CA HIS A 82 3.51 12.37 13.42
C HIS A 82 2.13 13.01 13.21
N VAL A 83 1.33 13.22 14.27
CA VAL A 83 -0.07 13.65 14.16
C VAL A 83 -0.20 15.01 13.48
N GLU A 84 0.66 15.99 13.81
CA GLU A 84 0.62 17.32 13.18
C GLU A 84 0.97 17.29 11.69
N THR A 85 1.91 16.43 11.30
CA THR A 85 2.26 16.26 9.88
C THR A 85 1.13 15.57 9.13
N ALA A 86 0.54 14.53 9.72
CA ALA A 86 -0.59 13.82 9.14
C ALA A 86 -1.82 14.73 8.99
N GLN A 87 -2.10 15.58 9.99
CA GLN A 87 -3.19 16.57 9.92
C GLN A 87 -2.98 17.54 8.76
N LYS A 88 -1.77 18.09 8.61
CA LYS A 88 -1.48 18.99 7.50
C LYS A 88 -1.64 18.30 6.14
N GLU A 89 -1.12 17.08 6.00
CA GLU A 89 -1.27 16.29 4.77
C GLU A 89 -2.75 15.97 4.47
N TYR A 90 -3.55 15.73 5.52
CA TYR A 90 -5.00 15.56 5.42
C TYR A 90 -5.69 16.84 4.93
N ASP A 91 -5.41 17.99 5.55
CA ASP A 91 -6.03 19.27 5.19
C ASP A 91 -5.71 19.65 3.73
N ASP A 92 -4.44 19.52 3.33
CA ASP A 92 -3.98 19.76 1.96
C ASP A 92 -4.69 18.82 0.97
N LEU A 93 -4.80 17.53 1.30
CA LEU A 93 -5.46 16.52 0.47
C LEU A 93 -6.96 16.81 0.31
N VAL A 94 -7.68 17.14 1.39
CA VAL A 94 -9.12 17.42 1.35
C VAL A 94 -9.39 18.66 0.51
N CYS A 95 -8.57 19.71 0.64
CA CYS A 95 -8.65 20.92 -0.17
C CYS A 95 -8.45 20.61 -1.66
N ASP A 96 -7.36 19.92 -2.02
CA ASP A 96 -7.02 19.56 -3.40
C ASP A 96 -8.08 18.64 -4.03
N LEU A 97 -8.62 17.70 -3.24
CA LEU A 97 -9.69 16.80 -3.66
C LEU A 97 -10.98 17.57 -3.95
N GLY A 98 -11.38 18.49 -3.07
CA GLY A 98 -12.56 19.34 -3.28
C GLY A 98 -12.47 20.14 -4.59
N GLN A 99 -11.32 20.74 -4.86
CA GLN A 99 -11.07 21.44 -6.13
C GLN A 99 -11.15 20.50 -7.33
N THR A 100 -10.48 19.34 -7.23
CA THR A 100 -10.43 18.35 -8.32
C THR A 100 -11.81 17.78 -8.65
N VAL A 101 -12.63 17.46 -7.63
CA VAL A 101 -14.01 16.98 -7.81
C VAL A 101 -14.85 18.03 -8.53
N ASN A 102 -14.77 19.29 -8.08
CA ASN A 102 -15.52 20.38 -8.70
C ASN A 102 -15.12 20.58 -10.17
N THR A 103 -13.83 20.55 -10.49
CA THR A 103 -13.36 20.68 -11.88
C THR A 103 -13.80 19.50 -12.73
N ALA A 104 -13.55 18.26 -12.28
CA ALA A 104 -13.83 17.07 -13.10
C ALA A 104 -15.32 16.78 -13.27
N TYR A 105 -16.17 17.16 -12.31
CA TYR A 105 -17.62 16.97 -12.39
C TYR A 105 -18.29 17.95 -13.37
N GLN A 106 -17.73 19.15 -13.55
CA GLN A 106 -18.31 20.19 -14.40
C GLN A 106 -17.91 20.07 -15.89
N ILE A 107 -16.92 19.24 -16.20
CA ILE A 107 -16.41 19.12 -17.57
C ILE A 107 -17.30 18.17 -18.39
N GLU A 108 -17.82 18.67 -19.50
CA GLU A 108 -18.67 17.93 -20.42
C GLU A 108 -17.89 16.91 -21.28
N GLU A 109 -18.62 15.92 -21.80
CA GLU A 109 -18.06 14.97 -22.76
C GLU A 109 -17.71 15.66 -24.09
N GLY A 110 -16.43 15.67 -24.44
CA GLY A 110 -15.92 16.27 -25.68
C GLY A 110 -15.10 17.54 -25.46
N ASP A 111 -15.03 18.04 -24.23
CA ASP A 111 -14.15 19.14 -23.83
C ASP A 111 -12.67 18.73 -24.00
N GLU A 112 -11.85 19.64 -24.52
CA GLU A 112 -10.41 19.43 -24.73
C GLU A 112 -9.66 19.19 -23.41
N GLN A 113 -10.13 19.76 -22.30
CA GLN A 113 -9.59 19.59 -20.96
C GLN A 113 -10.05 18.30 -20.26
N ALA A 114 -11.06 17.58 -20.79
CA ALA A 114 -11.62 16.39 -20.15
C ALA A 114 -10.57 15.28 -19.86
N PRO A 115 -9.63 14.95 -20.77
CA PRO A 115 -8.62 13.92 -20.48
C PRO A 115 -7.66 14.32 -19.35
N ALA A 116 -7.31 15.60 -19.27
CA ALA A 116 -6.41 16.12 -18.24
C ALA A 116 -7.11 16.12 -16.87
N ALA A 117 -8.35 16.60 -16.82
CA ALA A 117 -9.15 16.58 -15.59
C ALA A 117 -9.44 15.16 -15.10
N ALA A 118 -9.71 14.22 -16.01
CA ALA A 118 -9.91 12.81 -15.66
C ALA A 118 -8.64 12.17 -15.07
N ARG A 119 -7.47 12.51 -15.61
CA ARG A 119 -6.17 12.06 -15.06
C ARG A 119 -5.93 12.65 -13.67
N GLN A 120 -6.23 13.93 -13.47
CA GLN A 120 -6.09 14.58 -12.17
C GLN A 120 -7.06 13.96 -11.14
N ALA A 121 -8.32 13.74 -11.52
CA ALA A 121 -9.32 13.05 -10.71
C ALA A 121 -8.86 11.65 -10.32
N TYR A 122 -8.37 10.86 -11.27
CA TYR A 122 -7.80 9.54 -11.00
C TYR A 122 -6.63 9.62 -10.00
N SER A 123 -5.68 10.52 -10.23
CA SER A 123 -4.51 10.69 -9.36
C SER A 123 -4.90 11.09 -7.94
N MET A 124 -5.89 11.96 -7.80
CA MET A 124 -6.33 12.47 -6.50
C MET A 124 -7.10 11.41 -5.71
N MET A 125 -7.99 10.67 -6.38
CA MET A 125 -8.71 9.56 -5.76
C MET A 125 -7.75 8.45 -5.33
N LEU A 126 -6.76 8.12 -6.15
CA LEU A 126 -5.72 7.16 -5.77
C LEU A 126 -4.88 7.67 -4.58
N LYS A 127 -4.49 8.96 -4.59
CA LYS A 127 -3.77 9.58 -3.46
C LYS A 127 -4.59 9.48 -2.17
N GLY A 128 -5.90 9.75 -2.23
CA GLY A 128 -6.80 9.61 -1.10
C GLY A 128 -6.87 8.18 -0.57
N LEU A 129 -7.06 7.19 -1.45
CA LEU A 129 -7.08 5.78 -1.08
C LEU A 129 -5.77 5.33 -0.41
N LEU A 130 -4.62 5.72 -0.98
CA LEU A 130 -3.31 5.39 -0.43
C LEU A 130 -3.07 6.07 0.92
N PHE A 131 -3.53 7.31 1.08
CA PHE A 131 -3.39 8.04 2.34
C PHE A 131 -4.23 7.41 3.45
N VAL A 132 -5.48 7.01 3.16
CA VAL A 132 -6.30 6.21 4.10
C VAL A 132 -5.57 4.94 4.51
N SER A 133 -5.06 4.18 3.55
CA SER A 133 -4.28 2.96 3.84
C SER A 133 -3.05 3.24 4.72
N GLN A 134 -2.35 4.35 4.49
CA GLN A 134 -1.19 4.75 5.27
C GLN A 134 -1.55 5.13 6.71
N LEU A 135 -2.63 5.90 6.92
CA LEU A 135 -3.11 6.26 8.25
C LEU A 135 -3.56 5.02 9.03
N THR A 136 -4.33 4.14 8.39
CA THR A 136 -4.79 2.87 8.98
C THR A 136 -3.61 1.99 9.39
N ALA A 137 -2.62 1.83 8.52
CA ALA A 137 -1.41 1.06 8.83
C ALA A 137 -0.68 1.61 10.05
N LYS A 138 -0.52 2.94 10.15
CA LYS A 138 0.11 3.58 11.32
C LYS A 138 -0.64 3.31 12.62
N VAL A 139 -1.97 3.34 12.59
CA VAL A 139 -2.81 3.03 13.77
C VAL A 139 -2.60 1.57 14.19
N LEU A 140 -2.66 0.63 13.25
CA LEU A 140 -2.47 -0.80 13.52
C LEU A 140 -1.05 -1.13 13.99
N GLU A 141 -0.02 -0.45 13.48
CA GLU A 141 1.36 -0.62 13.92
C GLU A 141 1.56 -0.17 15.37
N GLN A 142 0.92 0.93 15.78
CA GLN A 142 0.97 1.41 17.17
C GLN A 142 0.11 0.57 18.12
N ALA A 143 -1.01 0.00 17.62
CA ALA A 143 -1.97 -0.82 18.38
C ALA A 143 -1.35 -2.05 19.06
N VAL A 144 -0.12 -2.43 18.67
CA VAL A 144 0.65 -3.54 19.25
C VAL A 144 1.12 -3.27 20.70
N ARG A 145 1.04 -2.03 21.17
CA ARG A 145 1.41 -1.64 22.55
C ARG A 145 0.21 -1.74 23.50
N TYR A 146 0.47 -1.97 24.79
CA TYR A 146 -0.60 -2.05 25.82
C TYR A 146 -0.68 -0.84 26.75
N ASN A 147 0.39 -0.04 26.85
CA ASN A 147 0.47 1.12 27.74
C ASN A 147 0.51 2.39 26.91
N TYR A 148 -0.63 3.07 26.79
CA TYR A 148 -0.77 4.35 26.10
C TYR A 148 -0.82 5.50 27.10
N SER A 149 -0.12 6.59 26.81
CA SER A 149 -0.33 7.86 27.51
C SER A 149 -1.64 8.53 27.04
N SER A 150 -2.14 9.49 27.83
CA SER A 150 -3.29 10.30 27.44
C SER A 150 -3.09 11.04 26.11
N ASP A 151 -1.86 11.46 25.81
CA ASP A 151 -1.53 12.15 24.56
C ASP A 151 -1.45 11.17 23.38
N GLU A 152 -0.96 9.95 23.61
CA GLU A 152 -0.95 8.89 22.59
C GLU A 152 -2.36 8.45 22.22
N LEU A 153 -3.27 8.35 23.19
CA LEU A 153 -4.68 8.06 22.94
C LEU A 153 -5.38 9.20 22.18
N LEU A 154 -5.06 10.47 22.50
CA LEU A 154 -5.57 11.61 21.75
C LEU A 154 -5.06 11.63 20.30
N ALA A 155 -3.77 11.32 20.09
CA ALA A 155 -3.23 11.17 18.75
C ALA A 155 -3.92 10.04 17.99
N ALA A 156 -4.12 8.87 18.62
CA ALA A 156 -4.86 7.77 18.01
C ALA A 156 -6.30 8.17 17.64
N PHE A 157 -6.99 8.90 18.51
CA PHE A 157 -8.31 9.46 18.23
C PHE A 157 -8.31 10.33 16.97
N ARG A 158 -7.37 11.30 16.87
CA ARG A 158 -7.25 12.17 15.68
C ARG A 158 -7.01 11.37 14.39
N TYR A 159 -6.18 10.33 14.44
CA TYR A 159 -5.97 9.45 13.28
C TYR A 159 -7.25 8.71 12.89
N VAL A 160 -7.98 8.16 13.86
CA VAL A 160 -9.26 7.46 13.60
C VAL A 160 -10.27 8.44 13.00
N SER A 161 -10.39 9.66 13.52
CA SER A 161 -11.27 10.69 12.97
C SER A 161 -10.91 11.06 11.54
N MET A 162 -9.62 11.37 11.25
CA MET A 162 -9.14 11.62 9.88
C MET A 162 -9.48 10.48 8.92
N ILE A 163 -9.29 9.22 9.33
CA ILE A 163 -9.63 8.05 8.51
C ILE A 163 -11.12 8.03 8.21
N LYS A 164 -11.99 8.15 9.23
CA LYS A 164 -13.44 8.03 9.06
C LYS A 164 -14.02 9.19 8.25
N GLU A 165 -13.59 10.41 8.51
CA GLU A 165 -13.97 11.59 7.74
C GLU A 165 -13.53 11.46 6.28
N LEU A 166 -12.26 11.12 6.04
CA LEU A 166 -11.74 10.97 4.69
C LEU A 166 -12.46 9.87 3.91
N VAL A 167 -12.78 8.74 4.54
CA VAL A 167 -13.61 7.69 3.93
C VAL A 167 -14.97 8.24 3.51
N GLY A 168 -15.61 9.05 4.35
CA GLY A 168 -16.87 9.73 4.03
C GLY A 168 -16.75 10.68 2.83
N ILE A 169 -15.69 11.50 2.79
CA ILE A 169 -15.40 12.43 1.70
C ILE A 169 -15.12 11.67 0.39
N LEU A 170 -14.24 10.67 0.43
CA LEU A 170 -13.86 9.86 -0.73
C LEU A 170 -15.04 9.03 -1.27
N SER A 171 -15.92 8.53 -0.41
CA SER A 171 -17.14 7.82 -0.83
C SER A 171 -18.08 8.74 -1.61
N LYS A 172 -18.24 10.00 -1.16
CA LYS A 172 -19.04 11.01 -1.88
C LYS A 172 -18.36 11.39 -3.20
N ALA A 173 -17.04 11.56 -3.21
CA ALA A 173 -16.27 11.88 -4.40
C ALA A 173 -16.33 10.75 -5.45
N ASP A 174 -16.26 9.48 -5.04
CA ASP A 174 -16.41 8.33 -5.93
C ASP A 174 -17.77 8.34 -6.62
N GLY A 175 -18.86 8.60 -5.87
CA GLY A 175 -20.20 8.72 -6.46
C GLY A 175 -20.31 9.73 -7.60
N LEU A 176 -19.51 10.80 -7.57
CA LEU A 176 -19.48 11.83 -8.62
C LEU A 176 -18.48 11.51 -9.74
N LEU A 177 -17.32 10.92 -9.40
CA LEU A 177 -16.20 10.73 -10.33
C LEU A 177 -16.11 9.32 -10.93
N PHE A 178 -16.94 8.38 -10.49
CA PHE A 178 -16.91 6.98 -10.90
C PHE A 178 -16.91 6.77 -12.41
N SER A 179 -17.76 7.51 -13.14
CA SER A 179 -17.82 7.45 -14.61
C SER A 179 -16.54 7.98 -15.27
N VAL A 180 -16.01 9.10 -14.74
CA VAL A 180 -14.80 9.77 -15.21
C VAL A 180 -13.57 8.86 -15.02
N ILE A 181 -13.39 8.32 -13.82
CA ILE A 181 -12.29 7.40 -13.47
C ILE A 181 -12.34 6.15 -14.35
N ARG A 182 -13.53 5.56 -14.48
CA ARG A 182 -13.71 4.36 -15.30
C ARG A 182 -13.35 4.62 -16.75
N ARG A 183 -13.84 5.73 -17.34
CA ARG A 183 -13.50 6.12 -18.70
C ARG A 183 -12.00 6.34 -18.85
N HIS A 184 -11.37 7.03 -17.90
CA HIS A 184 -9.91 7.24 -17.91
C HIS A 184 -9.15 5.92 -17.96
N VAL A 185 -9.49 4.96 -17.08
CA VAL A 185 -8.87 3.63 -17.07
C VAL A 185 -9.10 2.89 -18.39
N TYR A 186 -10.32 2.91 -18.93
CA TYR A 186 -10.60 2.29 -20.23
C TYR A 186 -9.80 2.92 -21.36
N THR A 187 -9.69 4.24 -21.40
CA THR A 187 -8.91 4.96 -22.41
C THR A 187 -7.42 4.62 -22.29
N ASP A 188 -6.83 4.63 -21.09
CA ASP A 188 -5.42 4.27 -20.88
C ASP A 188 -5.15 2.82 -21.31
N VAL A 189 -6.07 1.89 -21.00
CA VAL A 189 -6.00 0.49 -21.43
C VAL A 189 -6.22 0.31 -22.94
N GLN A 190 -6.96 1.19 -23.62
CA GLN A 190 -7.19 1.10 -25.07
C GLN A 190 -6.06 1.74 -25.89
N LEU A 191 -5.46 2.82 -25.39
CA LEU A 191 -4.36 3.52 -26.06
C LEU A 191 -3.06 2.70 -26.03
N PHE A 192 -2.78 2.00 -24.92
CA PHE A 192 -1.57 1.19 -24.78
C PHE A 192 -1.45 0.06 -25.84
N PRO A 193 -2.50 -0.70 -26.17
CA PRO A 193 -2.52 -1.57 -27.33
C PRO A 193 -2.32 -0.84 -28.64
N HIS A 194 -2.78 0.40 -28.82
CA HIS A 194 -2.72 1.06 -30.12
C HIS A 194 -1.29 1.45 -30.53
N GLU A 195 -0.44 1.82 -29.57
CA GLU A 195 1.00 2.06 -29.76
C GLU A 195 1.75 0.75 -30.08
N ILE A 196 1.40 -0.35 -29.40
CA ILE A 196 1.92 -1.70 -29.70
C ILE A 196 1.31 -2.29 -31.01
N GLN A 197 0.08 -1.92 -31.38
CA GLN A 197 -0.60 -2.34 -32.61
C GLN A 197 -0.12 -1.57 -33.83
N GLN A 198 0.43 -0.37 -33.69
CA GLN A 198 1.20 0.23 -34.77
C GLN A 198 2.49 -0.56 -35.04
N ALA A 199 3.10 -1.15 -34.00
CA ALA A 199 4.17 -2.14 -34.18
C ALA A 199 3.68 -3.49 -34.76
N ARG A 200 2.40 -3.88 -34.56
CA ARG A 200 1.79 -5.06 -35.26
C ARG A 200 1.88 -4.99 -36.78
N ARG A 201 1.82 -3.79 -37.38
CA ARG A 201 1.89 -3.64 -38.85
C ARG A 201 3.27 -4.00 -39.41
N ALA A 202 4.28 -4.19 -38.55
CA ALA A 202 5.60 -4.67 -38.90
C ALA A 202 5.77 -6.22 -38.83
N GLY A 203 4.71 -6.99 -38.53
CA GLY A 203 4.68 -8.43 -38.79
C GLY A 203 5.16 -9.36 -37.67
N ASP A 204 4.92 -9.04 -36.39
CA ASP A 204 5.33 -9.88 -35.25
C ASP A 204 4.24 -10.90 -34.80
N PRO A 205 4.51 -12.22 -34.78
CA PRO A 205 3.59 -13.28 -34.37
C PRO A 205 3.16 -13.28 -32.89
N GLU A 206 3.88 -12.63 -31.98
CA GLU A 206 3.58 -12.65 -30.52
C GLU A 206 2.38 -11.76 -30.11
N ALA A 207 1.88 -10.96 -31.05
CA ALA A 207 0.75 -10.05 -30.89
C ALA A 207 -0.61 -10.70 -30.58
N LYS A 208 -0.65 -12.04 -30.51
CA LYS A 208 -1.81 -12.83 -30.10
C LYS A 208 -2.02 -12.85 -28.60
N VAL A 209 -1.13 -12.38 -27.73
CA VAL A 209 -1.39 -12.44 -26.27
C VAL A 209 -2.21 -11.24 -25.75
N LEU A 210 -2.24 -10.14 -26.52
CA LEU A 210 -2.80 -8.86 -26.09
C LEU A 210 -4.35 -8.78 -26.07
N HIS A 211 -5.05 -9.71 -26.72
CA HIS A 211 -6.53 -9.78 -26.68
C HIS A 211 -7.07 -10.31 -25.34
N LEU A 212 -6.19 -10.74 -24.43
CA LEU A 212 -6.53 -11.24 -23.10
C LEU A 212 -6.56 -10.13 -22.03
N LEU A 213 -6.19 -8.89 -22.37
CA LEU A 213 -6.23 -7.76 -21.45
C LEU A 213 -7.69 -7.40 -21.11
N ARG A 214 -8.26 -8.09 -20.13
CA ARG A 214 -9.49 -7.65 -19.48
C ARG A 214 -9.19 -6.46 -18.55
N PRO A 215 -10.12 -5.49 -18.44
CA PRO A 215 -10.03 -4.44 -17.42
C PRO A 215 -9.92 -5.10 -16.04
N GLY A 216 -8.83 -4.83 -15.32
CA GLY A 216 -8.52 -5.45 -14.02
C GLY A 216 -7.44 -6.54 -14.03
N GLU A 217 -7.06 -7.09 -15.19
CA GLU A 217 -5.99 -8.12 -15.30
C GLU A 217 -4.70 -7.60 -15.98
N GLY A 218 -4.69 -6.33 -16.40
CA GLY A 218 -3.64 -5.75 -17.24
C GLY A 218 -2.22 -5.87 -16.68
N SER A 219 -2.04 -5.72 -15.36
CA SER A 219 -0.72 -5.86 -14.71
C SER A 219 -0.25 -7.32 -14.63
N SER A 220 -1.19 -8.27 -14.46
CA SER A 220 -0.87 -9.70 -14.30
C SER A 220 -0.44 -10.33 -15.62
N ILE A 221 -1.16 -10.04 -16.70
CA ILE A 221 -0.85 -10.60 -18.02
C ILE A 221 0.46 -10.02 -18.55
N TYR A 222 0.70 -8.71 -18.38
CA TYR A 222 1.97 -8.09 -18.75
C TYR A 222 3.17 -8.73 -18.05
N ARG A 223 3.13 -8.86 -16.71
CA ARG A 223 4.23 -9.49 -15.95
C ARG A 223 4.48 -10.94 -16.34
N ASN A 224 3.46 -11.65 -16.82
CA ASN A 224 3.59 -13.03 -17.29
C ASN A 224 4.15 -13.13 -18.72
N CYS A 225 3.99 -12.08 -19.53
CA CYS A 225 4.43 -12.04 -20.92
C CYS A 225 5.77 -11.32 -21.12
N TYR A 226 6.17 -10.46 -20.18
CA TYR A 226 7.40 -9.68 -20.27
C TYR A 226 8.42 -10.11 -19.21
N ASN A 227 9.63 -10.43 -19.67
CA ASN A 227 10.78 -10.72 -18.81
C ASN A 227 12.04 -10.13 -19.43
N GLU A 228 12.62 -9.09 -18.81
CA GLU A 228 13.87 -8.43 -19.22
C GLU A 228 15.05 -9.41 -19.41
N LYS A 229 14.99 -10.57 -18.75
CA LYS A 229 16.03 -11.61 -18.82
C LYS A 229 15.81 -12.61 -19.96
N ALA A 230 14.70 -12.52 -20.69
CA ALA A 230 14.38 -13.40 -21.81
C ALA A 230 15.41 -13.27 -22.94
N LYS A 231 15.57 -14.34 -23.74
CA LYS A 231 16.58 -14.39 -24.82
C LYS A 231 16.36 -13.31 -25.88
N GLY A 232 15.10 -12.94 -26.15
CA GLY A 232 14.68 -11.88 -27.07
C GLY A 232 15.09 -10.46 -26.68
N MET A 233 15.30 -10.23 -25.38
CA MET A 233 15.60 -8.90 -24.82
C MET A 233 17.09 -8.56 -24.82
N LYS A 234 17.97 -9.53 -25.08
CA LYS A 234 19.43 -9.36 -24.91
C LYS A 234 20.14 -8.84 -26.16
N GLY A 235 19.55 -9.00 -27.34
CA GLY A 235 20.19 -8.65 -28.62
C GLY A 235 21.49 -9.43 -28.86
N GLY A 236 21.97 -9.45 -30.09
CA GLY A 236 23.25 -10.07 -30.46
C GLY A 236 23.86 -9.38 -31.68
N LEU A 237 25.10 -9.75 -32.02
CA LEU A 237 25.87 -9.13 -33.12
C LEU A 237 25.14 -9.15 -34.49
N LEU A 238 24.18 -10.06 -34.66
CA LEU A 238 23.38 -10.27 -35.88
C LEU A 238 21.87 -10.31 -35.61
N LYS A 239 21.42 -10.08 -34.38
CA LYS A 239 20.00 -10.20 -34.01
C LYS A 239 19.58 -8.99 -33.19
N GLU A 240 18.66 -8.21 -33.75
CA GLU A 240 18.04 -7.10 -33.02
C GLU A 240 17.23 -7.61 -31.83
N LYS A 241 17.01 -6.73 -30.84
CA LYS A 241 16.12 -7.01 -29.71
C LYS A 241 14.68 -7.07 -30.23
N ASP A 242 13.88 -7.96 -29.67
CA ASP A 242 12.46 -8.08 -30.04
C ASP A 242 11.66 -6.82 -29.61
N LEU A 243 12.14 -6.09 -28.59
CA LEU A 243 11.60 -4.80 -28.16
C LEU A 243 12.71 -3.75 -28.03
N LYS A 244 12.43 -2.53 -28.47
CA LYS A 244 13.31 -1.36 -28.30
C LYS A 244 13.24 -0.83 -26.87
N GLU A 245 14.27 -0.11 -26.44
CA GLU A 245 14.36 0.43 -25.07
C GLU A 245 13.22 1.39 -24.72
N ASN A 246 12.78 2.22 -25.67
CA ASN A 246 11.63 3.10 -25.48
C ASN A 246 10.31 2.33 -25.30
N GLN A 247 10.14 1.21 -26.00
CA GLN A 247 8.96 0.36 -25.85
C GLN A 247 8.97 -0.35 -24.49
N VAL A 248 10.14 -0.80 -24.03
CA VAL A 248 10.30 -1.35 -22.68
C VAL A 248 9.94 -0.34 -21.60
N GLU A 249 10.41 0.89 -21.74
CA GLU A 249 10.12 1.97 -20.79
C GLU A 249 8.61 2.27 -20.74
N GLU A 250 7.98 2.44 -21.91
CA GLU A 250 6.53 2.66 -22.03
C GLU A 250 5.71 1.51 -21.42
N MET A 251 6.15 0.27 -21.65
CA MET A 251 5.53 -0.91 -21.09
C MET A 251 5.71 -1.00 -19.56
N ASN A 252 6.86 -0.64 -19.02
CA ASN A 252 7.10 -0.56 -17.58
C ASN A 252 6.22 0.53 -16.94
N LEU A 253 6.15 1.71 -17.56
CA LEU A 253 5.28 2.79 -17.11
C LEU A 253 3.81 2.35 -17.08
N PHE A 254 3.32 1.66 -18.11
CA PHE A 254 1.97 1.12 -18.12
C PHE A 254 1.77 0.02 -17.07
N SER A 255 2.76 -0.86 -16.86
CA SER A 255 2.70 -1.87 -15.80
C SER A 255 2.59 -1.24 -14.42
N ASP A 256 3.28 -0.14 -14.18
CA ASP A 256 3.24 0.58 -12.89
C ASP A 256 1.89 1.31 -12.72
N ARG A 257 1.39 1.99 -13.77
CA ARG A 257 0.06 2.64 -13.73
C ARG A 257 -1.07 1.63 -13.54
N SER A 258 -1.03 0.52 -14.28
CA SER A 258 -2.10 -0.48 -14.29
C SER A 258 -2.21 -1.30 -13.00
N PHE A 259 -1.18 -1.25 -12.14
CA PHE A 259 -1.19 -1.93 -10.85
C PHE A 259 -2.41 -1.55 -9.99
N TYR A 260 -2.81 -0.27 -10.00
CA TYR A 260 -3.92 0.23 -9.19
C TYR A 260 -5.28 0.25 -9.91
N TYR A 261 -5.37 -0.16 -11.18
CA TYR A 261 -6.65 -0.12 -11.90
C TYR A 261 -7.72 -0.99 -11.26
N GLY A 262 -7.35 -2.18 -10.74
CA GLY A 262 -8.30 -3.05 -10.05
C GLY A 262 -8.92 -2.36 -8.84
N ALA A 263 -8.08 -1.76 -7.99
CA ALA A 263 -8.52 -0.99 -6.83
C ALA A 263 -9.38 0.22 -7.25
N MET A 264 -8.98 0.96 -8.28
CA MET A 264 -9.71 2.15 -8.74
C MET A 264 -11.05 1.82 -9.43
N LEU A 265 -11.16 0.68 -10.12
CA LEU A 265 -12.42 0.22 -10.70
C LEU A 265 -13.38 -0.36 -9.65
N ASN A 266 -12.83 -0.82 -8.52
CA ASN A 266 -13.56 -1.31 -7.36
C ASN A 266 -13.31 -0.45 -6.12
N TYR A 267 -13.43 0.88 -6.31
CA TYR A 267 -12.94 1.88 -5.35
C TYR A 267 -13.55 1.73 -3.97
N MET A 268 -14.87 1.53 -3.87
CA MET A 268 -15.56 1.41 -2.59
C MET A 268 -15.08 0.20 -1.77
N ASN A 269 -14.81 -0.94 -2.41
CA ASN A 269 -14.27 -2.10 -1.69
C ASN A 269 -12.82 -1.85 -1.27
N ALA A 270 -12.00 -1.29 -2.16
CA ALA A 270 -10.61 -0.95 -1.83
C ALA A 270 -10.55 0.06 -0.67
N LEU A 271 -11.48 1.03 -0.64
CA LEU A 271 -11.60 2.02 0.43
C LEU A 271 -12.00 1.37 1.76
N ALA A 272 -12.99 0.46 1.73
CA ALA A 272 -13.39 -0.29 2.91
C ALA A 272 -12.23 -1.14 3.48
N GLU A 273 -11.52 -1.89 2.64
CA GLU A 273 -10.35 -2.67 3.05
C GLU A 273 -9.20 -1.78 3.57
N SER A 274 -8.98 -0.61 2.96
CA SER A 274 -7.92 0.32 3.37
C SER A 274 -8.18 1.05 4.69
N SER A 275 -9.43 1.06 5.16
CA SER A 275 -9.87 1.77 6.37
C SER A 275 -10.31 0.83 7.50
N ASP A 276 -10.00 -0.46 7.36
CA ASP A 276 -10.36 -1.48 8.33
C ASP A 276 -9.51 -1.35 9.60
N LEU A 277 -10.19 -1.15 10.72
CA LEU A 277 -9.63 -1.03 12.07
C LEU A 277 -10.28 -2.06 13.01
N SER A 278 -10.92 -3.10 12.47
CA SER A 278 -11.59 -4.14 13.25
C SER A 278 -10.65 -4.86 14.22
N ASP A 279 -9.38 -5.03 13.82
CA ASP A 279 -8.34 -5.66 14.63
C ASP A 279 -8.03 -4.92 15.95
N LEU A 280 -8.43 -3.66 16.11
CA LEU A 280 -8.24 -2.93 17.37
C LEU A 280 -9.08 -3.51 18.53
N TRP A 281 -10.15 -4.25 18.22
CA TRP A 281 -11.06 -4.80 19.21
C TRP A 281 -10.66 -6.20 19.69
N TYR A 282 -10.07 -7.01 18.81
CA TYR A 282 -9.73 -8.40 19.08
C TYR A 282 -8.68 -8.53 20.20
N LYS A 283 -8.82 -9.56 21.03
CA LYS A 283 -7.98 -9.87 22.21
C LYS A 283 -7.86 -11.37 22.50
N GLU A 284 -8.25 -12.19 21.54
CA GLU A 284 -8.40 -13.64 21.67
C GLU A 284 -7.09 -14.31 22.08
N PHE A 285 -5.95 -13.86 21.57
CA PHE A 285 -4.66 -14.38 21.98
C PHE A 285 -4.37 -14.09 23.46
N TYR A 286 -4.68 -12.89 23.94
CA TYR A 286 -4.47 -12.56 25.36
C TYR A 286 -5.46 -13.24 26.29
N LEU A 287 -6.72 -13.40 25.86
CA LEU A 287 -7.73 -14.16 26.61
C LEU A 287 -7.30 -15.61 26.80
N GLU A 288 -6.77 -16.23 25.74
CA GLU A 288 -6.23 -17.59 25.79
C GLU A 288 -5.03 -17.68 26.75
N LEU A 289 -4.11 -16.71 26.71
CA LEU A 289 -2.93 -16.69 27.59
C LEU A 289 -3.27 -16.47 29.07
N SER A 290 -4.28 -15.66 29.36
CA SER A 290 -4.69 -15.35 30.74
C SER A 290 -5.74 -16.31 31.29
N HIS A 291 -6.30 -17.19 30.45
CA HIS A 291 -7.45 -18.03 30.77
C HIS A 291 -8.68 -17.24 31.24
N GLU A 292 -8.86 -16.03 30.69
CA GLU A 292 -10.00 -15.17 31.00
C GLU A 292 -11.09 -15.32 29.94
N ILE A 293 -12.35 -15.18 30.34
CA ILE A 293 -13.47 -15.20 29.39
C ILE A 293 -13.55 -13.89 28.62
N GLN A 294 -13.31 -12.77 29.29
CA GLN A 294 -13.36 -11.44 28.70
C GLN A 294 -12.58 -10.43 29.56
N PHE A 295 -11.97 -9.43 28.92
CA PHE A 295 -11.39 -8.28 29.61
C PHE A 295 -12.45 -7.19 29.86
N PRO A 296 -12.32 -6.41 30.95
CA PRO A 296 -13.14 -5.21 31.16
C PRO A 296 -13.08 -4.24 29.96
N ILE A 297 -14.16 -3.49 29.74
CA ILE A 297 -14.28 -2.59 28.59
C ILE A 297 -13.24 -1.46 28.63
N GLU A 298 -12.81 -1.06 29.82
CA GLU A 298 -11.79 -0.03 30.07
C GLU A 298 -10.43 -0.43 29.50
N MET A 299 -10.21 -1.72 29.25
CA MET A 299 -8.99 -2.20 28.59
C MET A 299 -9.13 -2.18 27.06
N SER A 300 -10.33 -2.06 26.50
CA SER A 300 -10.59 -2.06 25.06
C SER A 300 -9.99 -0.81 24.40
N LEU A 301 -9.13 -0.99 23.40
CA LEU A 301 -8.49 0.14 22.73
C LEU A 301 -9.51 1.08 22.05
N PRO A 302 -10.54 0.56 21.35
CA PRO A 302 -11.65 1.40 20.90
C PRO A 302 -12.29 2.24 22.01
N TRP A 303 -12.54 1.63 23.19
CA TRP A 303 -13.12 2.35 24.32
C TRP A 303 -12.20 3.43 24.86
N MET A 304 -10.93 3.11 25.11
CA MET A 304 -9.93 4.07 25.59
C MET A 304 -9.76 5.26 24.64
N ILE A 305 -9.78 5.02 23.32
CA ILE A 305 -9.70 6.08 22.30
C ILE A 305 -10.96 6.96 22.35
N THR A 306 -12.15 6.36 22.41
CA THR A 306 -13.42 7.10 22.45
C THR A 306 -13.55 7.93 23.73
N GLU A 307 -13.30 7.33 24.89
CA GLU A 307 -13.34 8.01 26.19
C GLU A 307 -12.39 9.22 26.18
N ARG A 308 -11.16 9.03 25.70
CA ARG A 308 -10.18 10.13 25.61
C ARG A 308 -10.62 11.25 24.67
N GLY A 309 -11.31 10.93 23.58
CA GLY A 309 -11.87 11.90 22.63
C GLY A 309 -13.05 12.69 23.23
N LEU A 310 -13.88 12.05 24.06
CA LEU A 310 -15.00 12.70 24.75
C LEU A 310 -14.54 13.60 25.91
N ASP A 311 -13.43 13.26 26.57
CA ASP A 311 -12.85 14.03 27.68
C ASP A 311 -11.99 15.23 27.22
N GLY A 312 -11.60 15.28 25.94
CA GLY A 312 -10.91 16.44 25.37
C GLY A 312 -11.88 17.61 25.20
N GLU A 313 -11.43 18.84 25.49
CA GLU A 313 -12.18 20.07 25.16
C GLU A 313 -12.41 20.25 23.64
N ASP A 314 -11.93 19.34 22.78
CA ASP A 314 -12.15 19.28 21.33
C ASP A 314 -13.56 18.76 20.94
N VAL A 315 -14.58 19.01 21.76
CA VAL A 315 -15.99 18.71 21.41
C VAL A 315 -16.44 19.50 20.16
N GLU A 316 -15.72 20.57 19.79
CA GLU A 316 -15.92 21.29 18.52
C GLU A 316 -15.50 20.48 17.27
N THR A 317 -14.78 19.36 17.40
CA THR A 317 -14.38 18.49 16.28
C THR A 317 -15.33 17.31 16.03
N LEU A 318 -16.41 17.18 16.81
CA LEU A 318 -17.37 16.06 16.73
C LEU A 318 -18.61 16.36 15.86
N GLU A 319 -18.66 17.49 15.14
CA GLU A 319 -19.75 17.85 14.20
C GLU A 319 -19.41 17.64 12.72
#